data_AF-A0A931WNF3-F1
#
_entry.id   AF-A0A931WNF3-F1
#
_cell.length_a   1.000
_cell.length_b   1.000
_cell.length_c   1.000
_cell.angle_alpha   90.00
_cell.angle_beta   90.00
_cell.angle_gamma   90.00
#
_symmetry.space_group_name_H-M   'P 1'
#
loop_
_entity.id
_entity.type
_entity.pdbx_description
1 polymer ?
#
loop_
_entity_poly.entity_id
_entity_poly.type
_entity_poly.pdbx_seq_one_letter_code
_entity_poly.pdbx_strand_id
1 'polypeptide(L)'
;MQKLKGRLLYMGWFNLPWKLVTDDGEIDLWPIIDGFLTYLNGKRASHKEARDGYTLAADEASELQFKYVPGKYVLLKKPEGFGASNVHAYLDSTLVWLSGRLVEIEIEDGKQIKFTADASEKVFGVYFVGNGDSCEVPNGIEETVCKIGKRDYCIFLSWSPSGFQCEKFSGPTARELLDRLAKGTTRAGRIGNCALLGRKEREAAAV
;
A
#
# COMPACT_ATOMS: atom_id res chain seq x y z
N MET A 1 -4.34 17.76 15.34
CA MET A 1 -4.09 17.23 13.99
C MET A 1 -2.60 17.08 13.83
N GLN A 2 -2.14 15.85 13.61
CA GLN A 2 -0.75 15.50 13.32
C GLN A 2 -0.60 15.32 11.81
N LYS A 3 0.51 15.82 11.25
CA LYS A 3 0.88 15.60 9.85
C LYS A 3 2.29 15.05 9.78
N LEU A 4 2.48 13.97 9.05
CA LEU A 4 3.77 13.33 8.80
C LEU A 4 4.00 13.25 7.30
N LYS A 5 5.27 13.35 6.89
CA LYS A 5 5.66 13.28 5.49
C LYS A 5 7.00 12.60 5.36
N GLY A 6 7.11 11.65 4.44
CA GLY A 6 8.37 10.94 4.17
C GLY A 6 8.19 9.74 3.26
N ARG A 7 9.26 8.96 3.08
CA ARG A 7 9.24 7.77 2.23
C ARG A 7 8.71 6.57 3.01
N LEU A 8 7.63 5.96 2.53
CA LEU A 8 7.02 4.80 3.18
C LEU A 8 7.83 3.53 2.87
N LEU A 9 8.30 2.82 3.90
CA LEU A 9 9.06 1.59 3.76
C LEU A 9 8.52 0.48 4.66
N TYR A 10 8.77 -0.76 4.25
CA TYR A 10 8.35 -1.97 4.94
C TYR A 10 9.44 -2.48 5.89
N MET A 11 9.05 -2.98 7.07
CA MET A 11 9.97 -3.40 8.15
C MET A 11 10.07 -4.93 8.37
N GLY A 12 9.13 -5.75 7.88
CA GLY A 12 9.28 -7.23 7.91
C GLY A 12 8.62 -8.03 9.04
N TRP A 13 7.79 -7.45 9.90
CA TRP A 13 7.16 -8.16 11.04
C TRP A 13 5.64 -8.34 10.88
N PHE A 14 5.00 -9.08 11.80
CA PHE A 14 3.54 -9.25 11.82
C PHE A 14 2.82 -7.99 12.31
N ASN A 15 1.69 -7.63 11.66
CA ASN A 15 0.81 -6.46 11.90
C ASN A 15 1.34 -5.09 11.46
N LEU A 16 0.99 -4.65 10.24
CA LEU A 16 1.29 -3.32 9.68
C LEU A 16 2.72 -2.79 9.97
N PRO A 17 3.78 -3.53 9.58
CA PRO A 17 5.17 -3.21 9.90
C PRO A 17 5.72 -2.11 8.98
N TRP A 18 5.24 -0.89 9.14
CA TRP A 18 5.53 0.23 8.24
C TRP A 18 6.29 1.32 8.97
N LYS A 19 7.30 1.88 8.30
CA LYS A 19 8.00 3.08 8.75
C LYS A 19 7.95 4.19 7.72
N LEU A 20 8.09 5.41 8.21
CA LEU A 20 8.28 6.59 7.39
C LEU A 20 9.72 7.07 7.55
N VAL A 21 10.46 7.16 6.46
CA VAL A 21 11.81 7.78 6.44
C VAL A 21 11.65 9.24 6.08
N THR A 22 11.98 10.11 7.02
CA THR A 22 11.90 11.57 6.93
C THR A 22 13.31 12.17 6.90
N ASP A 23 13.42 13.48 6.68
CA ASP A 23 14.71 14.18 6.76
C ASP A 23 15.30 14.14 8.18
N ASP A 24 14.45 14.03 9.21
CA ASP A 24 14.83 14.01 10.62
C ASP A 24 15.05 12.59 11.19
N GLY A 25 14.83 11.55 10.38
CA GLY A 25 15.02 10.16 10.77
C GLY A 25 13.84 9.24 10.44
N GLU A 26 13.83 8.07 11.07
CA GLU A 26 12.82 7.04 10.83
C GLU A 26 11.72 7.04 11.90
N ILE A 27 10.47 6.94 11.46
CA ILE A 27 9.29 6.90 12.33
C ILE A 27 8.60 5.55 12.15
N ASP A 28 8.50 4.76 13.22
CA ASP A 28 7.63 3.59 13.26
C ASP A 28 6.16 4.06 13.28
N LEU A 29 5.38 3.64 12.28
CA LEU A 29 3.99 4.06 12.14
C LEU A 29 3.04 3.24 13.02
N TRP A 30 3.44 2.06 13.50
CA TRP A 30 2.53 1.18 14.22
C TRP A 30 1.97 1.80 15.50
N PRO A 31 2.76 2.42 16.41
CA PRO A 31 2.21 3.04 17.62
C PRO A 31 1.18 4.14 17.32
N ILE A 32 1.39 4.88 16.23
CA ILE A 32 0.50 5.97 15.80
C ILE A 32 -0.81 5.40 15.24
N ILE A 33 -0.72 4.38 14.39
CA ILE A 33 -1.88 3.69 13.83
C ILE A 33 -2.66 3.02 14.96
N ASP A 34 -2.01 2.24 15.83
CA ASP A 34 -2.62 1.55 16.96
C ASP A 34 -3.38 2.50 17.91
N GLY A 35 -2.79 3.66 18.22
CA GLY A 35 -3.43 4.71 19.00
C GLY A 35 -4.72 5.22 18.34
N PHE A 36 -4.68 5.48 17.03
CA PHE A 36 -5.86 5.89 16.27
C PHE A 36 -6.95 4.80 16.25
N LEU A 37 -6.58 3.54 15.94
CA LEU A 37 -7.53 2.42 15.90
C LEU A 37 -8.17 2.17 17.28
N THR A 38 -7.39 2.32 18.35
CA THR A 38 -7.89 2.24 19.73
C THR A 38 -8.95 3.30 20.01
N TYR A 39 -8.70 4.55 19.62
CA TYR A 39 -9.66 5.64 19.83
C TYR A 39 -10.93 5.50 18.97
N LEU A 40 -10.79 4.97 17.75
CA LEU A 40 -11.92 4.75 16.86
C LEU A 40 -12.79 3.55 17.27
N ASN A 41 -12.26 2.65 18.10
CA ASN A 41 -12.93 1.41 18.49
C ASN A 41 -14.33 1.65 19.09
N GLY A 42 -15.32 0.92 18.56
CA GLY A 42 -16.71 1.05 18.98
C GLY A 42 -17.50 2.17 18.31
N LYS A 43 -16.87 3.05 17.52
CA LYS A 43 -17.57 4.13 16.80
C LYS A 43 -18.14 3.67 15.47
N ARG A 44 -19.12 4.41 14.95
CA ARG A 44 -19.51 4.29 13.55
C ARG A 44 -18.41 4.87 12.67
N ALA A 45 -18.09 4.18 11.58
CA ALA A 45 -16.95 4.54 10.76
C ALA A 45 -17.11 4.04 9.32
N SER A 46 -16.35 4.65 8.43
CA SER A 46 -16.23 4.23 7.05
C SER A 46 -14.77 4.32 6.60
N HIS A 47 -14.45 3.59 5.55
CA HIS A 47 -13.13 3.67 4.93
C HIS A 47 -13.26 3.79 3.41
N LYS A 48 -12.24 4.37 2.80
CA LYS A 48 -12.14 4.55 1.36
C LYS A 48 -10.72 4.26 0.93
N GLU A 49 -10.58 3.31 0.02
CA GLU A 49 -9.34 3.04 -0.71
C GLU A 49 -9.38 3.77 -2.06
N ALA A 50 -8.24 4.34 -2.44
CA ALA A 50 -7.96 4.93 -3.73
C ALA A 50 -6.58 4.45 -4.20
N ARG A 51 -6.25 4.64 -5.48
CA ARG A 51 -4.97 4.18 -6.04
C ARG A 51 -3.75 4.88 -5.42
N ASP A 52 -3.96 6.09 -4.94
CA ASP A 52 -2.97 6.99 -4.39
C ASP A 52 -3.17 7.24 -2.89
N GLY A 53 -4.07 6.50 -2.23
CA GLY A 53 -4.30 6.73 -0.82
C GLY A 53 -5.39 5.91 -0.17
N TYR A 54 -5.48 6.06 1.14
CA TYR A 54 -6.46 5.42 2.00
C TYR A 54 -6.97 6.42 3.02
N THR A 55 -8.25 6.30 3.39
CA THR A 55 -8.84 7.05 4.50
C THR A 55 -9.70 6.13 5.33
N LEU A 56 -9.54 6.19 6.65
CA LEU A 56 -10.44 5.60 7.63
C LEU A 56 -10.90 6.72 8.56
N ALA A 57 -12.22 6.89 8.69
CA ALA A 57 -12.80 8.00 9.41
C ALA A 57 -14.00 7.58 10.27
N ALA A 58 -14.23 8.30 11.36
CA ALA A 58 -15.49 8.27 12.09
C ALA A 58 -16.60 8.82 11.18
N ASP A 59 -17.73 8.13 11.19
CA ASP A 59 -18.85 8.39 10.29
C ASP A 59 -20.14 7.98 10.99
N GLU A 60 -20.78 8.93 11.67
CA GLU A 60 -22.01 8.67 12.43
C GLU A 60 -23.18 8.18 11.57
N ALA A 61 -23.15 8.43 10.25
CA ALA A 61 -24.16 7.94 9.31
C ALA A 61 -23.89 6.50 8.85
N SER A 62 -22.71 5.93 9.13
CA SER A 62 -22.36 4.59 8.72
C SER A 62 -23.16 3.52 9.46
N GLU A 63 -23.68 2.55 8.71
CA GLU A 63 -24.30 1.33 9.27
C GLU A 63 -23.26 0.39 9.91
N LEU A 64 -21.97 0.64 9.72
CA LEU A 64 -20.88 -0.19 10.22
C LEU A 64 -20.27 0.41 11.48
N GLN A 65 -20.02 -0.45 12.47
CA GLN A 65 -19.26 -0.12 13.67
C GLN A 65 -17.82 -0.64 13.52
N PHE A 66 -16.87 0.21 13.87
CA PHE A 66 -15.46 -0.14 13.92
C PHE A 66 -15.16 -1.06 15.11
N LYS A 67 -14.46 -2.16 14.84
CA LYS A 67 -14.06 -3.17 15.81
C LYS A 67 -12.57 -3.42 15.68
N TYR A 68 -11.85 -3.09 16.75
CA TYR A 68 -10.42 -3.29 16.84
C TYR A 68 -10.07 -4.15 18.04
N VAL A 69 -9.28 -5.20 17.78
CA VAL A 69 -8.60 -5.99 18.81
C VAL A 69 -7.14 -6.12 18.41
N PRO A 70 -6.21 -5.50 19.17
CA PRO A 70 -4.78 -5.55 18.89
C PRO A 70 -4.27 -6.96 18.63
N GLY A 71 -3.50 -7.11 17.56
CA GLY A 71 -2.92 -8.39 17.13
C GLY A 71 -3.90 -9.45 16.65
N LYS A 72 -5.21 -9.16 16.56
CA LYS A 72 -6.22 -10.12 16.09
C LYS A 72 -6.95 -9.64 14.84
N TYR A 73 -7.66 -8.51 14.93
CA TYR A 73 -8.47 -8.04 13.82
C TYR A 73 -8.73 -6.54 13.86
N VAL A 74 -8.94 -5.98 12.67
CA VAL A 74 -9.38 -4.61 12.43
C VAL A 74 -10.50 -4.66 11.39
N LEU A 75 -11.74 -4.40 11.80
CA LEU A 75 -12.93 -4.65 10.99
C LEU A 75 -13.91 -3.49 11.10
N LEU A 76 -14.66 -3.25 10.03
CA LEU A 76 -15.95 -2.58 10.08
C LEU A 76 -17.02 -3.67 10.05
N LYS A 77 -17.98 -3.67 10.97
CA LYS A 77 -19.02 -4.71 11.06
C LYS A 77 -20.37 -4.09 11.36
N LYS A 78 -21.44 -4.58 10.73
CA LYS A 78 -22.80 -4.24 11.16
C LYS A 78 -23.03 -4.77 12.59
N PRO A 79 -23.52 -3.93 13.53
CA PRO A 79 -23.87 -4.42 14.87
C PRO A 79 -24.94 -5.51 14.85
N GLU A 80 -25.88 -5.39 13.91
CA GLU A 80 -26.96 -6.34 13.68
C GLU A 80 -27.00 -6.77 12.21
N GLY A 81 -27.25 -8.06 11.97
CA GLY A 81 -27.32 -8.64 10.63
C GLY A 81 -25.96 -8.99 9.99
N PHE A 82 -25.99 -9.21 8.68
CA PHE A 82 -24.82 -9.59 7.88
C PHE A 82 -24.18 -8.38 7.20
N GLY A 83 -22.86 -8.24 7.34
CA GLY A 83 -22.07 -7.21 6.66
C GLY A 83 -20.80 -6.87 7.44
N ALA A 84 -19.65 -7.01 6.78
CA ALA A 84 -18.37 -6.64 7.33
C ALA A 84 -17.39 -6.21 6.22
N SER A 85 -16.42 -5.36 6.58
CA SER A 85 -15.27 -5.01 5.75
C SER A 85 -13.98 -5.19 6.56
N ASN A 86 -12.97 -5.81 5.94
CA ASN A 86 -11.69 -6.10 6.57
C ASN A 86 -10.73 -4.92 6.43
N VAL A 87 -10.84 -3.94 7.33
CA VAL A 87 -10.05 -2.71 7.33
C VAL A 87 -8.54 -2.99 7.23
N HIS A 88 -8.06 -4.02 7.94
CA HIS A 88 -6.64 -4.40 7.92
C HIS A 88 -6.17 -4.76 6.50
N ALA A 89 -6.94 -5.57 5.77
CA ALA A 89 -6.58 -5.98 4.41
C ALA A 89 -6.49 -4.77 3.45
N TYR A 90 -7.47 -3.86 3.49
CA TYR A 90 -7.45 -2.68 2.63
C TYR A 90 -6.32 -1.72 2.99
N LEU A 91 -6.11 -1.48 4.30
CA LEU A 91 -5.01 -0.62 4.75
C LEU A 91 -3.64 -1.21 4.37
N ASP A 92 -3.42 -2.50 4.62
CA ASP A 92 -2.14 -3.15 4.26
C ASP A 92 -1.91 -3.15 2.74
N SER A 93 -2.94 -3.47 1.95
CA SER A 93 -2.89 -3.40 0.49
C SER A 93 -2.49 -2.00 0.01
N THR A 94 -3.14 -0.95 0.53
CA THR A 94 -2.80 0.42 0.16
C THR A 94 -1.36 0.78 0.56
N LEU A 95 -0.90 0.38 1.75
CA LEU A 95 0.48 0.67 2.19
C LEU A 95 1.51 -0.08 1.35
N VAL A 96 1.19 -1.30 0.88
CA VAL A 96 2.00 -2.01 -0.13
C VAL A 96 2.06 -1.21 -1.44
N TRP A 97 0.94 -0.70 -1.93
CA TRP A 97 0.89 0.09 -3.17
C TRP A 97 1.66 1.42 -3.03
N LEU A 98 1.61 2.03 -1.85
CA LEU A 98 2.36 3.24 -1.53
C LEU A 98 3.82 2.98 -1.16
N SER A 99 4.23 1.73 -0.96
CA SER A 99 5.60 1.41 -0.55
C SER A 99 6.64 1.97 -1.53
N GLY A 100 7.70 2.56 -0.99
CA GLY A 100 8.73 3.26 -1.74
C GLY A 100 8.32 4.65 -2.25
N ARG A 101 7.08 5.11 -2.12
CA ARG A 101 6.64 6.49 -2.46
C ARG A 101 6.94 7.47 -1.33
N LEU A 102 6.99 8.76 -1.67
CA LEU A 102 6.75 9.83 -0.70
C LEU A 102 5.26 9.85 -0.36
N VAL A 103 4.94 9.82 0.93
CA VAL A 103 3.58 9.74 1.46
C VAL A 103 3.39 10.84 2.49
N GLU A 104 2.21 11.45 2.47
CA GLU A 104 1.68 12.34 3.48
C GLU A 104 0.66 11.58 4.33
N ILE A 105 0.80 11.66 5.64
CA ILE A 105 -0.09 11.02 6.61
C ILE A 105 -0.73 12.12 7.45
N GLU A 106 -2.06 12.20 7.43
CA GLU A 106 -2.83 13.13 8.24
C GLU A 106 -3.62 12.35 9.28
N ILE A 107 -3.41 12.68 10.55
CA ILE A 107 -4.09 12.05 11.68
C ILE A 107 -4.82 13.12 12.47
N GLU A 108 -6.12 12.93 12.62
CA GLU A 108 -6.95 13.67 13.54
C GLU A 108 -7.60 12.69 14.49
N ASP A 109 -7.11 12.67 15.73
CA ASP A 109 -7.53 11.71 16.75
C ASP A 109 -9.04 11.65 16.85
N GLY A 110 -9.56 10.46 16.55
CA GLY A 110 -10.98 10.21 16.61
C GLY A 110 -11.86 10.71 15.51
N LYS A 111 -11.27 11.36 14.51
CA LYS A 111 -11.99 11.76 13.31
C LYS A 111 -11.51 10.98 12.12
N GLN A 112 -10.21 10.99 11.82
CA GLN A 112 -9.70 10.31 10.64
C GLN A 112 -8.20 10.02 10.69
N ILE A 113 -7.81 8.98 9.95
CA ILE A 113 -6.44 8.76 9.49
C ILE A 113 -6.45 8.67 7.97
N LYS A 114 -5.53 9.37 7.33
CA LYS A 114 -5.41 9.43 5.87
C LYS A 114 -3.96 9.22 5.46
N PHE A 115 -3.75 8.38 4.45
CA PHE A 115 -2.47 8.16 3.79
C PHE A 115 -2.63 8.58 2.33
N THR A 116 -1.74 9.43 1.82
CA THR A 116 -1.78 9.87 0.43
C THR A 116 -0.38 9.93 -0.17
N ALA A 117 -0.23 9.47 -1.40
CA ALA A 117 0.98 9.74 -2.17
C ALA A 117 1.16 11.24 -2.35
N ASP A 118 2.40 11.72 -2.18
CA ASP A 118 2.75 13.12 -2.41
C ASP A 118 2.55 13.46 -3.89
N ALA A 119 1.70 14.45 -4.17
CA ALA A 119 1.38 14.90 -5.51
C ALA A 119 2.57 15.54 -6.24
N SER A 120 3.58 16.02 -5.51
CA SER A 120 4.81 16.57 -6.08
C SER A 120 5.81 15.49 -6.51
N GLU A 121 5.69 14.25 -6.01
CA GLU A 121 6.59 13.16 -6.39
C GLU A 121 6.25 12.67 -7.81
N LYS A 122 7.10 13.02 -8.77
CA LYS A 122 7.03 12.47 -10.13
C LYS A 122 7.59 11.06 -10.15
N VAL A 123 6.75 10.09 -10.47
CA VAL A 123 7.13 8.68 -10.57
C VAL A 123 6.62 8.06 -11.86
N PHE A 124 7.22 6.94 -12.26
CA PHE A 124 6.75 6.18 -13.41
C PHE A 124 5.39 5.53 -13.11
N GLY A 125 4.44 5.67 -14.02
CA GLY A 125 3.12 5.07 -13.92
C GLY A 125 3.04 3.74 -14.67
N VAL A 126 2.43 2.74 -14.06
CA VAL A 126 2.20 1.41 -14.66
C VAL A 126 0.71 1.11 -14.73
N TYR A 127 0.34 0.19 -15.61
CA TYR A 127 -1.04 -0.25 -15.81
C TYR A 127 -1.15 -1.75 -15.55
N PHE A 128 -2.25 -2.18 -14.96
CA PHE A 128 -2.62 -3.59 -14.97
C PHE A 128 -2.83 -4.06 -16.41
N VAL A 129 -2.53 -5.33 -16.64
CA VAL A 129 -2.65 -5.97 -17.96
C VAL A 129 -3.51 -7.21 -17.86
N GLY A 130 -4.45 -7.33 -18.80
CA GLY A 130 -5.37 -8.47 -18.85
C GLY A 130 -6.22 -8.56 -17.58
N ASN A 131 -6.42 -9.79 -17.11
CA ASN A 131 -7.27 -10.06 -15.94
C ASN A 131 -6.50 -10.14 -14.61
N GLY A 132 -5.17 -10.10 -14.62
CA GLY A 132 -4.35 -10.21 -13.40
C GLY A 132 -4.08 -8.88 -12.69
N ASP A 133 -3.30 -8.97 -11.62
CA ASP A 133 -2.85 -7.85 -10.77
C ASP A 133 -1.37 -7.50 -10.98
N SER A 134 -0.72 -8.10 -11.98
CA SER A 134 0.61 -7.73 -12.43
C SER A 134 0.51 -6.59 -13.45
N CYS A 135 1.47 -5.67 -13.40
CA CYS A 135 1.56 -4.56 -14.34
C CYS A 135 2.64 -4.80 -15.40
N GLU A 136 2.42 -4.38 -16.63
CA GLU A 136 3.47 -4.45 -17.66
C GLU A 136 4.55 -3.40 -17.40
N VAL A 137 5.80 -3.81 -17.57
CA VAL A 137 6.95 -2.92 -17.65
C VAL A 137 7.31 -2.81 -19.14
N PRO A 138 7.07 -1.66 -19.80
CA PRO A 138 7.38 -1.50 -21.20
C PRO A 138 8.87 -1.70 -21.48
N ASN A 139 9.20 -2.36 -22.60
CA ASN A 139 10.58 -2.59 -23.01
C ASN A 139 11.40 -1.29 -23.04
N GLY A 140 12.65 -1.36 -22.55
CA GLY A 140 13.57 -0.24 -22.41
C GLY A 140 13.38 0.60 -21.14
N ILE A 141 12.25 0.48 -20.45
CA ILE A 141 11.99 1.20 -19.19
C ILE A 141 12.54 0.43 -17.99
N GLU A 142 12.65 -0.90 -18.09
CA GLU A 142 13.12 -1.77 -17.04
C GLU A 142 14.55 -1.45 -16.58
N GLU A 143 15.44 -1.04 -17.48
CA GLU A 143 16.82 -0.64 -17.13
C GLU A 143 16.88 0.72 -16.45
N THR A 144 15.96 1.63 -16.77
CA THR A 144 15.96 3.01 -16.27
C THR A 144 15.15 3.14 -14.97
N VAL A 145 13.93 2.60 -14.95
CA VAL A 145 13.00 2.66 -13.81
C VAL A 145 13.25 1.53 -12.83
N CYS A 146 13.41 0.29 -13.31
CA CYS A 146 13.64 -0.88 -12.45
C CYS A 146 15.11 -1.18 -12.20
N LYS A 147 16.03 -0.53 -12.93
CA LYS A 147 17.48 -0.69 -12.80
C LYS A 147 17.96 -2.12 -13.00
N ILE A 148 17.35 -2.86 -13.95
CA ILE A 148 17.83 -4.20 -14.32
C ILE A 148 19.32 -4.16 -14.66
N GLY A 149 20.05 -5.19 -14.24
CA GLY A 149 21.51 -5.30 -14.44
C GLY A 149 22.34 -4.51 -13.44
N LYS A 150 21.72 -3.69 -12.58
CA LYS A 150 22.39 -2.97 -11.48
C LYS A 150 22.14 -3.66 -10.15
N ARG A 151 23.03 -3.42 -9.17
CA ARG A 151 22.93 -4.02 -7.82
C ARG A 151 21.69 -3.55 -7.04
N ASP A 152 21.16 -2.37 -7.37
CA ASP A 152 20.01 -1.72 -6.72
C ASP A 152 18.70 -1.83 -7.52
N TYR A 153 18.50 -2.97 -8.19
CA TYR A 153 17.29 -3.23 -8.97
C TYR A 153 16.03 -3.41 -8.09
N CYS A 154 14.86 -3.18 -8.69
CA CYS A 154 13.56 -3.26 -8.01
C CYS A 154 13.21 -4.67 -7.54
N ILE A 155 12.70 -4.80 -6.32
CA ILE A 155 12.24 -6.08 -5.75
C ILE A 155 10.97 -6.64 -6.42
N PHE A 156 10.16 -5.78 -7.04
CA PHE A 156 8.85 -6.13 -7.58
C PHE A 156 8.89 -6.62 -9.03
N LEU A 157 10.07 -6.86 -9.58
CA LEU A 157 10.22 -7.24 -10.96
C LEU A 157 10.12 -8.77 -11.09
N SER A 158 9.24 -9.24 -11.97
CA SER A 158 9.10 -10.65 -12.35
C SER A 158 9.30 -10.82 -13.86
N TRP A 159 9.62 -12.04 -14.29
CA TRP A 159 9.72 -12.41 -15.70
C TRP A 159 8.56 -13.33 -16.09
N SER A 160 7.90 -13.00 -17.19
CA SER A 160 6.80 -13.77 -17.79
C SER A 160 7.11 -14.07 -19.26
N PRO A 161 6.38 -15.00 -19.92
CA PRO A 161 6.51 -15.21 -21.36
C PRO A 161 6.26 -13.95 -22.21
N SER A 162 5.51 -12.98 -21.67
CA SER A 162 5.25 -11.68 -22.30
C SER A 162 6.30 -10.61 -21.97
N GLY A 163 7.37 -10.94 -21.25
CA GLY A 163 8.41 -10.02 -20.81
C GLY A 163 8.35 -9.68 -19.31
N PHE A 164 8.96 -8.57 -18.93
CA PHE A 164 9.03 -8.12 -17.54
C PHE A 164 7.69 -7.58 -17.03
N GLN A 165 7.36 -7.92 -15.78
CA GLN A 165 6.17 -7.45 -15.10
C GLN A 165 6.53 -6.86 -13.74
N CYS A 166 5.67 -5.96 -13.26
CA CYS A 166 5.74 -5.34 -11.94
C CYS A 166 4.66 -5.93 -11.04
N GLU A 167 5.09 -6.61 -9.99
CA GLU A 167 4.23 -7.29 -9.02
C GLU A 167 3.83 -6.41 -7.83
N LYS A 168 4.22 -5.13 -7.81
CA LYS A 168 3.99 -4.23 -6.67
C LYS A 168 2.52 -4.14 -6.27
N PHE A 169 1.63 -4.24 -7.24
CA PHE A 169 0.19 -4.08 -7.05
C PHE A 169 -0.54 -5.42 -6.91
N SER A 170 0.19 -6.54 -7.02
CA SER A 170 -0.30 -7.88 -6.69
C SER A 170 -0.16 -8.10 -5.19
N GLY A 171 -1.27 -7.94 -4.44
CA GLY A 171 -1.25 -7.89 -2.96
C GLY A 171 -0.41 -8.98 -2.29
N PRO A 172 -0.73 -10.28 -2.48
CA PRO A 172 0.03 -11.38 -1.88
C PRO A 172 1.49 -11.45 -2.34
N THR A 173 1.74 -11.31 -3.65
CA THR A 173 3.10 -11.41 -4.21
C THR A 173 3.99 -10.25 -3.78
N ALA A 174 3.49 -9.02 -3.84
CA ALA A 174 4.20 -7.84 -3.36
C ALA A 174 4.55 -7.98 -1.88
N ARG A 175 3.62 -8.49 -1.07
CA ARG A 175 3.84 -8.72 0.36
C ARG A 175 4.97 -9.72 0.60
N GLU A 176 4.98 -10.83 -0.12
CA GLU A 176 6.05 -11.83 -0.03
C GLU A 176 7.41 -11.23 -0.42
N LEU A 177 7.48 -10.45 -1.50
CA LEU A 177 8.72 -9.82 -1.96
C LEU A 177 9.25 -8.78 -0.96
N LEU A 178 8.36 -8.02 -0.33
CA LEU A 178 8.70 -7.10 0.74
C LEU A 178 9.24 -7.83 1.99
N ASP A 179 8.63 -8.95 2.37
CA ASP A 179 9.10 -9.81 3.46
C ASP A 179 10.49 -10.39 3.19
N ARG A 180 10.74 -10.87 1.96
CA ARG A 180 12.05 -11.33 1.53
C ARG A 180 13.10 -10.23 1.56
N LEU A 181 12.75 -9.00 1.17
CA LEU A 181 13.62 -7.84 1.28
C LEU A 181 13.99 -7.56 2.74
N ALA A 182 12.99 -7.47 3.63
CA ALA A 182 13.22 -7.18 5.04
C ALA A 182 14.07 -8.27 5.73
N LYS A 183 13.94 -9.54 5.32
CA LYS A 183 14.75 -10.66 5.82
C LYS A 183 16.12 -10.78 5.16
N GLY A 184 16.44 -9.95 4.15
CA GLY A 184 17.69 -10.04 3.41
C GLY A 184 17.83 -11.31 2.54
N THR A 185 16.72 -11.96 2.18
CA THR A 185 16.70 -13.21 1.38
C THR A 185 16.48 -12.96 -0.11
N THR A 186 16.56 -11.71 -0.53
CA THR A 186 16.54 -11.28 -1.94
C THR A 186 17.83 -10.53 -2.27
N ARG A 187 18.27 -10.63 -3.53
CA ARG A 187 19.42 -9.87 -4.05
C ARG A 187 19.05 -8.46 -4.49
N ALA A 188 17.76 -8.21 -4.72
CA ALA A 188 17.23 -6.90 -5.08
C ALA A 188 17.34 -5.95 -3.89
N GLY A 189 17.83 -4.73 -4.13
CA GLY A 189 18.12 -3.78 -3.05
C GLY A 189 17.12 -2.63 -2.91
N ARG A 190 16.12 -2.51 -3.81
CA ARG A 190 15.28 -1.31 -3.89
C ARG A 190 13.79 -1.62 -3.97
N ILE A 191 13.00 -0.92 -3.16
CA ILE A 191 11.54 -0.85 -3.29
C ILE A 191 11.22 0.18 -4.39
N GLY A 192 10.51 -0.25 -5.44
CA GLY A 192 10.13 0.63 -6.55
C GLY A 192 9.05 1.64 -6.17
N ASN A 193 9.21 2.90 -6.57
CA ASN A 193 8.28 3.99 -6.26
C ASN A 193 7.23 4.23 -7.37
N CYS A 194 6.90 3.22 -8.20
CA CYS A 194 5.93 3.40 -9.29
C CYS A 194 4.50 3.71 -8.79
N ALA A 195 3.68 4.32 -9.66
CA ALA A 195 2.25 4.60 -9.46
C ALA A 195 1.36 3.67 -10.29
N LEU A 196 0.19 3.30 -9.76
CA LEU A 196 -0.83 2.58 -10.53
C LEU A 196 -1.75 3.57 -11.27
N LEU A 197 -1.76 3.51 -12.60
CA LEU A 197 -2.59 4.37 -13.45
C LEU A 197 -3.96 3.76 -13.79
N GLY A 198 -4.21 2.53 -13.37
CA GLY A 198 -5.46 1.79 -13.59
C GLY A 198 -5.26 0.54 -14.43
N ARG A 199 -6.33 0.10 -15.08
CA ARG A 199 -6.32 -1.05 -15.99
C ARG A 199 -6.35 -0.56 -17.44
N LYS A 200 -5.49 -1.13 -18.28
CA LYS A 200 -5.63 -1.01 -19.74
C LYS A 200 -6.45 -2.19 -20.23
N GLU A 201 -7.42 -1.92 -21.10
CA GLU A 201 -7.98 -2.98 -21.93
C GLU A 201 -6.87 -3.45 -22.88
N ARG A 202 -6.66 -4.76 -22.98
CA ARG A 202 -5.81 -5.28 -24.05
C ARG A 202 -6.56 -5.02 -25.35
N GLU A 203 -5.95 -4.28 -26.28
CA GLU A 203 -6.39 -4.35 -27.68
C GLU A 203 -6.36 -5.83 -28.06
N ALA A 204 -7.52 -6.36 -28.46
CA ALA A 204 -7.59 -7.72 -28.98
C ALA A 204 -6.60 -7.78 -30.13
N ALA A 205 -5.61 -8.66 -30.05
CA ALA A 205 -4.70 -8.90 -31.15
C ALA A 205 -5.57 -9.18 -32.38
N ALA A 206 -5.48 -8.31 -33.39
CA ALA A 206 -6.11 -8.56 -34.67
C ALA A 206 -5.56 -9.90 -35.18
N VAL A 207 -6.45 -10.88 -35.28
CA VAL A 207 -6.17 -12.22 -35.82
C VAL A 207 -6.01 -12.11 -37.33
#